data_AF-A0A523WJL1-F1
#
_entry.id   AF-A0A523WJL1-F1
#
_cell.length_a   1.000
_cell.length_b   1.000
_cell.length_c   1.000
_cell.angle_alpha   90.00
_cell.angle_beta   90.00
_cell.angle_gamma   90.00
#
_symmetry.space_group_name_H-M   'P 1'
#
loop_
_entity.id
_entity.type
_entity.pdbx_description
1 polymer ?
#
loop_
_entity_poly.entity_id
_entity_poly.type
_entity_poly.pdbx_seq_one_letter_code
_entity_poly.pdbx_strand_id
1 'polypeptide(L)'
;MKIALVSPYDFAYPGGVCNHISCLEQQFIQMGHEVKIVAPASKAVSTFGDRFIAVGKPRPIPVSGSIARITLSPWLSSRIKAILDREHFDICHLHEPLMPMLCTTVLRLSNVPNVGTFHASGGKPWYSFGTPIGKSILKKWVRKLDGKIAVSEPAMEYVSKYFPGDYTIIPNGVDSKHFSPDVPP
;
A
#
# COMPACT_ATOMS: atom_id res chain seq x y z
N MET A 1 -6.50 -5.98 -17.52
CA MET A 1 -6.65 -4.73 -16.74
C MET A 1 -5.28 -4.20 -16.39
N LYS A 2 -5.17 -2.89 -16.19
CA LYS A 2 -4.00 -2.19 -15.71
C LYS A 2 -4.14 -1.80 -14.24
N ILE A 3 -3.28 -2.34 -13.38
CA ILE A 3 -3.40 -2.28 -11.92
C ILE A 3 -2.24 -1.49 -11.34
N ALA A 4 -2.54 -0.47 -10.53
CA ALA A 4 -1.55 0.20 -9.69
C ALA A 4 -1.46 -0.47 -8.33
N LEU A 5 -0.32 -1.10 -8.00
CA LEU A 5 -0.01 -1.51 -6.64
C LEU A 5 0.74 -0.38 -5.93
N VAL A 6 0.13 0.24 -4.93
CA VAL A 6 0.69 1.42 -4.26
C VAL A 6 1.23 1.03 -2.89
N SER A 7 2.54 1.23 -2.69
CA SER A 7 3.19 1.01 -1.39
C SER A 7 3.59 2.34 -0.76
N PRO A 8 3.31 2.59 0.53
CA PRO A 8 3.78 3.78 1.21
C PRO A 8 5.25 3.66 1.65
N TYR A 9 5.83 2.46 1.57
CA TYR A 9 7.14 2.14 2.15
C TYR A 9 8.27 2.14 1.12
N ASP A 10 9.49 2.39 1.61
CA ASP A 10 10.74 2.31 0.86
C ASP A 10 10.91 0.93 0.20
N PHE A 11 10.63 0.86 -1.10
CA PHE A 11 10.65 -0.39 -1.85
C PHE A 11 12.07 -0.94 -2.08
N ALA A 12 13.11 -0.13 -1.83
CA ALA A 12 14.50 -0.57 -1.88
C ALA A 12 14.99 -1.15 -0.54
N TYR A 13 14.13 -1.24 0.48
CA TYR A 13 14.46 -1.77 1.79
C TYR A 13 13.60 -2.99 2.13
N PRO A 14 14.14 -4.04 2.78
CA PRO A 14 13.37 -5.22 3.14
C PRO A 14 12.17 -4.89 4.04
N GLY A 15 11.02 -5.50 3.75
CA GLY A 15 9.81 -5.33 4.55
C GLY A 15 8.67 -6.23 4.07
N GLY A 16 7.84 -6.71 5.02
CA GLY A 16 6.76 -7.65 4.73
C GLY A 16 5.76 -7.15 3.69
N VAL A 17 5.39 -5.86 3.76
CA VAL A 17 4.46 -5.25 2.79
C VAL A 17 5.09 -5.15 1.40
N CYS A 18 6.36 -4.77 1.28
CA CYS A 18 7.07 -4.74 -0.01
C CYS A 18 7.17 -6.14 -0.61
N ASN A 19 7.45 -7.16 0.21
CA ASN A 19 7.49 -8.56 -0.23
C ASN A 19 6.11 -9.04 -0.72
N HIS A 20 5.06 -8.77 0.08
CA HIS A 20 3.68 -9.07 -0.30
C HIS A 20 3.30 -8.45 -1.65
N ILE A 21 3.61 -7.17 -1.86
CA ILE A 21 3.32 -6.47 -3.13
C ILE A 21 4.11 -7.09 -4.28
N SER A 22 5.38 -7.46 -4.06
CA SER A 22 6.22 -8.07 -5.09
C SER A 22 5.67 -9.43 -5.53
N CYS A 23 5.26 -10.28 -4.58
CA CYS A 23 4.63 -11.55 -4.92
C CYS A 23 3.26 -11.36 -5.59
N LEU A 24 2.44 -10.43 -5.10
CA LEU A 24 1.12 -10.14 -5.66
C LEU A 24 1.23 -9.61 -7.10
N GLU A 25 2.22 -8.75 -7.38
CA GLU A 25 2.53 -8.28 -8.73
C GLU A 25 2.78 -9.43 -9.70
N GLN A 26 3.62 -10.38 -9.30
CA GLN A 26 3.95 -11.54 -10.14
C GLN A 26 2.71 -12.39 -10.42
N GLN A 27 1.84 -12.59 -9.43
CA GLN A 27 0.61 -13.36 -9.60
C GLN A 27 -0.38 -12.65 -10.53
N PHE A 28 -0.57 -11.34 -10.38
CA PHE A 28 -1.43 -10.58 -11.30
C PHE A 28 -0.89 -10.55 -12.73
N ILE A 29 0.43 -10.52 -12.93
CA ILE A 29 1.04 -10.67 -14.25
C ILE A 29 0.75 -12.06 -14.84
N GLN A 30 0.88 -13.12 -14.04
CA GLN A 30 0.56 -14.48 -14.48
C GLN A 30 -0.91 -14.64 -14.86
N MET A 31 -1.80 -13.84 -14.26
CA MET A 31 -3.22 -13.74 -14.62
C MET A 31 -3.48 -12.87 -15.87
N GLY A 32 -2.46 -12.34 -16.52
CA GLY A 32 -2.57 -11.52 -17.74
C GLY A 32 -2.91 -10.05 -17.50
N HIS A 33 -2.60 -9.51 -16.31
CA HIS A 33 -2.78 -8.08 -16.01
C HIS A 33 -1.50 -7.28 -16.26
N GLU A 34 -1.65 -6.03 -16.65
CA GLU A 34 -0.55 -5.06 -16.67
C GLU A 34 -0.45 -4.46 -15.26
N VAL A 35 0.69 -4.61 -14.59
CA VAL A 35 0.86 -4.16 -13.21
C VAL A 35 1.97 -3.13 -13.13
N LYS A 36 1.71 -2.01 -12.45
CA LYS A 36 2.74 -1.03 -12.06
C LYS A 36 2.79 -0.90 -10.55
N ILE A 37 4.00 -0.92 -9.99
CA ILE A 37 4.24 -0.65 -8.58
C ILE A 37 4.58 0.84 -8.42
N VAL A 38 3.83 1.54 -7.59
CA VAL A 38 4.04 2.97 -7.29
C VAL A 38 4.46 3.11 -5.83
N ALA A 39 5.73 3.46 -5.60
CA ALA A 39 6.29 3.46 -4.24
C ALA A 39 7.48 4.43 -4.10
N PRO A 40 7.80 4.91 -2.88
CA PRO A 40 9.08 5.56 -2.65
C PRO A 40 10.21 4.53 -2.69
N ALA A 41 11.39 4.98 -3.07
CA ALA A 41 12.58 4.14 -3.03
C ALA A 41 13.80 4.97 -2.64
N SER A 42 14.61 4.45 -1.72
CA SER A 42 15.87 5.09 -1.31
C SER A 42 17.01 4.87 -2.31
N LYS A 43 16.90 3.84 -3.14
CA LYS A 43 17.85 3.46 -4.20
C LYS A 43 17.07 3.03 -5.45
N ALA A 44 17.77 2.90 -6.59
CA ALA A 44 17.16 2.35 -7.79
C ALA A 44 16.71 0.90 -7.56
N VAL A 45 15.48 0.57 -8.00
CA VAL A 45 14.90 -0.76 -7.92
C VAL A 45 14.82 -1.31 -9.33
N SER A 46 15.81 -2.11 -9.74
CA SER A 46 15.91 -2.62 -11.12
C SER A 46 15.06 -3.87 -11.38
N THR A 47 14.70 -4.62 -10.34
CA THR A 47 13.99 -5.92 -10.43
C THR A 47 12.69 -5.88 -11.24
N PHE A 48 12.01 -4.73 -11.28
CA PHE A 48 10.72 -4.57 -11.95
C PHE A 48 10.83 -3.82 -13.29
N GLY A 49 12.01 -3.36 -13.67
CA GLY A 49 12.22 -2.56 -14.89
C GLY A 49 11.28 -1.35 -14.97
N ASP A 50 10.57 -1.24 -16.08
CA ASP A 50 9.60 -0.18 -16.37
C ASP A 50 8.30 -0.28 -15.55
N ARG A 51 8.09 -1.39 -14.84
CA ARG A 51 6.91 -1.61 -14.00
C ARG A 51 6.99 -0.89 -12.66
N PHE A 52 8.16 -0.40 -12.26
CA PHE A 52 8.33 0.37 -11.04
C PHE A 52 8.33 1.87 -11.29
N ILE A 53 7.39 2.59 -10.67
CA ILE A 53 7.27 4.03 -10.71
C ILE A 53 7.70 4.57 -9.35
N ALA A 54 8.97 5.02 -9.27
CA ALA A 54 9.49 5.64 -8.06
C ALA A 54 8.75 6.95 -7.76
N VAL A 55 8.29 7.16 -6.52
CA VAL A 55 7.62 8.39 -6.08
C VAL A 55 8.16 8.88 -4.74
N GLY A 56 8.90 9.97 -4.80
CA GLY A 56 9.47 10.61 -3.61
C GLY A 56 10.65 9.85 -3.01
N LYS A 57 11.35 10.52 -2.07
CA LYS A 57 12.45 9.93 -1.30
C LYS A 57 11.93 9.55 0.08
N PRO A 58 12.12 8.30 0.53
CA PRO A 58 11.66 7.88 1.86
C PRO A 58 12.57 8.43 2.96
N ARG A 59 11.99 8.66 4.14
CA ARG A 59 12.68 9.04 5.38
C ARG A 59 12.31 8.05 6.49
N PRO A 60 13.26 7.65 7.35
CA PRO A 60 12.97 6.79 8.48
C PRO A 60 12.23 7.57 9.57
N ILE A 61 11.10 7.05 10.02
CA ILE A 61 10.24 7.63 11.05
C ILE A 61 9.96 6.57 12.12
N PRO A 62 10.27 6.81 13.40
CA PRO A 62 9.91 5.91 14.49
C PRO A 62 8.38 5.83 14.63
N VAL A 63 7.83 4.62 14.57
CA VAL A 63 6.39 4.38 14.72
C VAL A 63 6.20 3.04 15.44
N SER A 64 5.46 3.07 16.56
CA SER A 64 5.03 1.86 17.29
C SER A 64 6.14 0.85 17.60
N GLY A 65 7.31 1.34 18.03
CA GLY A 65 8.47 0.49 18.35
C GLY A 65 9.26 -0.03 17.14
N SER A 66 8.94 0.44 15.93
CA SER A 66 9.65 0.12 14.69
C SER A 66 10.02 1.40 13.90
N ILE A 67 10.68 1.23 12.75
CA ILE A 67 11.05 2.31 11.82
C ILE A 67 10.26 2.15 10.53
N ALA A 68 9.29 3.03 10.31
CA ALA A 68 8.61 3.15 9.03
C ALA A 68 9.43 4.04 8.08
N ARG A 69 9.69 3.58 6.87
CA ARG A 69 10.43 4.35 5.86
C ARG A 69 9.47 4.84 4.79
N ILE A 70 8.94 6.05 4.95
CA ILE A 70 7.88 6.60 4.10
C ILE A 70 8.30 7.92 3.46
N THR A 71 7.67 8.31 2.36
CA THR A 71 7.91 9.65 1.78
C THR A 71 7.06 10.71 2.48
N LEU A 72 7.68 11.84 2.82
CA LEU A 72 7.05 12.95 3.55
C LEU A 72 6.96 14.24 2.72
N SER A 73 6.87 14.15 1.39
CA SER A 73 6.86 15.35 0.54
C SER A 73 5.42 15.83 0.26
N PRO A 74 5.03 17.05 0.66
CA PRO A 74 3.70 17.61 0.38
C PRO A 74 3.48 17.95 -1.10
N TRP A 75 4.57 18.05 -1.86
CA TRP A 75 4.56 18.38 -3.28
C TRP A 75 4.36 17.16 -4.18
N LEU A 76 4.04 15.99 -3.62
CA LEU A 76 3.79 14.77 -4.39
C LEU A 76 2.49 14.82 -5.20
N SER A 77 1.57 15.73 -4.88
CA SER A 77 0.24 15.76 -5.49
C SER A 77 0.28 15.92 -7.01
N SER A 78 1.08 16.85 -7.55
CA SER A 78 1.19 17.07 -8.99
C SER A 78 1.82 15.87 -9.70
N ARG A 79 2.86 15.27 -9.09
CA ARG A 79 3.52 14.07 -9.63
C ARG A 79 2.59 12.86 -9.62
N ILE A 80 1.87 12.61 -8.53
CA ILE A 80 0.91 11.51 -8.43
C ILE A 80 -0.21 11.71 -9.44
N LYS A 81 -0.74 12.94 -9.57
CA LYS A 81 -1.74 13.26 -10.60
C LYS A 81 -1.22 12.94 -12.01
N ALA A 82 -0.02 13.41 -12.35
CA ALA A 82 0.58 13.13 -13.66
C ALA A 82 0.79 11.62 -13.91
N ILE A 83 1.12 10.84 -12.88
CA ILE A 83 1.21 9.37 -12.99
C ILE A 83 -0.17 8.76 -13.27
N LEU A 84 -1.20 9.13 -12.50
CA LEU A 84 -2.55 8.60 -12.69
C LEU A 84 -3.10 8.97 -14.08
N ASP A 85 -2.91 10.23 -14.50
CA ASP A 85 -3.35 10.74 -15.80
C ASP A 85 -2.60 10.10 -16.97
N ARG A 86 -1.31 9.75 -16.81
CA ARG A 86 -0.50 9.10 -17.85
C ARG A 86 -0.80 7.61 -17.98
N GLU A 87 -0.91 6.92 -16.84
CA GLU A 87 -0.96 5.47 -16.82
C GLU A 87 -2.35 4.92 -17.11
N HIS A 88 -3.42 5.67 -16.84
CA HIS A 88 -4.81 5.25 -17.04
C HIS A 88 -5.11 3.88 -16.39
N PHE A 89 -4.84 3.77 -15.09
CA PHE A 89 -5.12 2.54 -14.34
C PHE A 89 -6.61 2.21 -14.32
N ASP A 90 -6.96 0.94 -14.45
CA ASP A 90 -8.32 0.44 -14.24
C ASP A 90 -8.64 0.31 -12.74
N ILE A 91 -7.63 -0.03 -11.93
CA ILE A 91 -7.76 -0.25 -10.47
C ILE A 91 -6.54 0.33 -9.75
N CYS A 92 -6.79 1.01 -8.62
CA CYS A 92 -5.75 1.38 -7.66
C CYS A 92 -5.84 0.49 -6.42
N HIS A 93 -4.83 -0.34 -6.19
CA HIS A 93 -4.74 -1.19 -5.01
C HIS A 93 -3.67 -0.64 -4.05
N LEU A 94 -4.13 -0.02 -2.98
CA LEU A 94 -3.30 0.62 -1.98
C LEU A 94 -3.01 -0.32 -0.81
N HIS A 95 -1.75 -0.44 -0.44
CA HIS A 95 -1.34 -1.17 0.76
C HIS A 95 -1.12 -0.15 1.88
N GLU A 96 -1.75 -0.38 3.03
CA GLU A 96 -1.78 0.60 4.13
C GLU A 96 -2.33 1.97 3.64
N PRO A 97 -3.57 2.02 3.11
CA PRO A 97 -4.13 3.17 2.37
C PRO A 97 -4.16 4.48 3.17
N LEU A 98 -4.09 4.38 4.50
CA LEU A 98 -4.12 5.51 5.43
C LEU A 98 -2.73 6.00 5.83
N MET A 99 -1.65 5.39 5.32
CA MET A 99 -0.31 5.95 5.48
C MET A 99 -0.19 7.29 4.76
N PRO A 100 0.41 8.30 5.42
CA PRO A 100 0.34 9.67 4.94
C PRO A 100 1.12 9.84 3.64
N MET A 101 0.80 10.93 2.96
CA MET A 101 1.41 11.38 1.71
C MET A 101 1.08 10.52 0.51
N LEU A 102 1.77 9.40 0.27
CA LEU A 102 1.63 8.70 -1.01
C LEU A 102 0.25 8.04 -1.14
N CYS A 103 -0.09 7.11 -0.26
CA CYS A 103 -1.34 6.37 -0.34
C CYS A 103 -2.56 7.28 -0.17
N THR A 104 -2.54 8.19 0.81
CA THR A 104 -3.65 9.14 0.99
C THR A 104 -3.81 10.10 -0.18
N THR A 105 -2.72 10.48 -0.86
CA THR A 105 -2.81 11.33 -2.06
C THR A 105 -3.32 10.56 -3.26
N VAL A 106 -2.89 9.32 -3.47
CA VAL A 106 -3.48 8.45 -4.51
C VAL A 106 -4.96 8.27 -4.24
N LEU A 107 -5.35 7.89 -3.03
CA LEU A 107 -6.76 7.69 -2.65
C LEU A 107 -7.59 8.97 -2.87
N ARG A 108 -7.03 10.15 -2.58
CA ARG A 108 -7.68 11.44 -2.82
C ARG A 108 -7.86 11.74 -4.32
N LEU A 109 -6.85 11.47 -5.14
CA LEU A 109 -6.80 11.88 -6.55
C LEU A 109 -7.33 10.84 -7.54
N SER A 110 -7.33 9.56 -7.17
CA SER A 110 -7.86 8.46 -7.98
C SER A 110 -9.36 8.61 -8.20
N ASN A 111 -9.80 8.35 -9.44
CA ASN A 111 -11.20 8.32 -9.87
C ASN A 111 -11.63 6.94 -10.38
N VAL A 112 -10.81 5.91 -10.11
CA VAL A 112 -11.09 4.51 -10.47
C VAL A 112 -11.31 3.70 -9.20
N PRO A 113 -11.84 2.47 -9.28
CA PRO A 113 -12.02 1.62 -8.12
C PRO A 113 -10.74 1.50 -7.28
N ASN A 114 -10.88 1.77 -5.97
CA ASN A 114 -9.78 1.72 -5.01
C ASN A 114 -9.95 0.54 -4.06
N VAL A 115 -8.96 -0.34 -4.04
CA VAL A 115 -8.88 -1.44 -3.07
C VAL A 115 -7.82 -1.10 -2.03
N GLY A 116 -8.13 -1.27 -0.74
CA GLY A 116 -7.21 -1.00 0.35
C GLY A 116 -6.89 -2.27 1.14
N THR A 117 -5.62 -2.68 1.21
CA THR A 117 -5.18 -3.77 2.08
C THR A 117 -4.53 -3.24 3.36
N PHE A 118 -5.04 -3.68 4.50
CA PHE A 118 -4.53 -3.35 5.83
C PHE A 118 -3.71 -4.52 6.39
N HIS A 119 -2.47 -4.23 6.77
CA HIS A 119 -1.45 -5.18 7.24
C HIS A 119 -1.18 -5.04 8.75
N ALA A 120 -1.33 -3.84 9.31
CA ALA A 120 -1.08 -3.58 10.72
C ALA A 120 -2.10 -4.29 11.63
N SER A 121 -1.61 -5.00 12.65
CA SER A 121 -2.40 -5.67 13.69
C SER A 121 -2.23 -5.05 15.09
N GLY A 122 -1.49 -3.94 15.20
CA GLY A 122 -1.22 -3.29 16.48
C GLY A 122 -0.44 -1.98 16.38
N GLY A 123 -0.07 -1.44 17.55
CA GLY A 123 0.62 -0.16 17.67
C GLY A 123 -0.34 1.03 17.84
N LYS A 124 0.22 2.25 17.79
CA LYS A 124 -0.55 3.50 17.74
C LYS A 124 -0.43 4.07 16.33
N PRO A 125 -1.52 4.13 15.55
CA PRO A 125 -1.43 4.70 14.20
C PRO A 125 -1.20 6.21 14.29
N TRP A 126 -0.59 6.80 13.27
CA TRP A 126 -0.27 8.24 13.28
C TRP A 126 -1.51 9.14 13.50
N TYR A 127 -2.67 8.70 13.03
CA TYR A 127 -3.94 9.40 13.18
C TYR A 127 -4.59 9.24 14.56
N SER A 128 -4.01 8.44 15.47
CA SER A 128 -4.46 8.39 16.87
C SER A 128 -4.26 9.73 17.58
N PHE A 129 -3.22 10.48 17.19
CA PHE A 129 -2.89 11.83 17.69
C PHE A 129 -3.58 12.96 16.88
N GLY A 130 -4.44 12.62 15.92
CA GLY A 130 -5.09 13.60 15.05
C GLY A 130 -6.24 14.34 15.70
N THR A 131 -6.43 15.60 15.31
CA THR A 131 -7.60 16.41 15.70
C THR A 131 -8.91 15.79 15.19
N PRO A 132 -10.08 16.12 15.78
CA PRO A 132 -11.38 15.65 15.28
C PRO A 132 -11.59 15.91 13.77
N ILE A 133 -11.08 17.06 13.29
CA ILE A 133 -11.11 17.44 11.88
C ILE A 133 -10.27 16.48 11.03
N GLY A 134 -9.05 16.16 11.46
CA GLY A 134 -8.19 15.19 10.78
C GLY A 134 -8.83 13.80 10.69
N LYS A 135 -9.48 13.34 11.77
CA LYS A 135 -10.23 12.07 11.77
C LYS A 135 -11.41 12.09 10.79
N SER A 136 -12.12 13.21 10.68
CA SER A 136 -13.21 13.38 9.71
C SER A 136 -12.72 13.30 8.26
N ILE A 137 -11.56 13.90 7.96
CA ILE A 137 -10.93 13.82 6.64
C ILE A 137 -10.53 12.38 6.30
N LEU A 138 -9.90 11.67 7.24
CA LEU A 138 -9.54 10.26 7.03
C LEU A 138 -10.78 9.39 6.80
N LYS A 139 -11.88 9.61 7.54
CA LYS A 139 -13.15 8.93 7.28
C LYS A 139 -13.69 9.20 5.88
N LYS A 140 -13.55 10.42 5.35
CA LYS A 140 -13.89 10.73 3.95
C LYS A 140 -13.06 9.91 2.97
N TRP A 141 -11.76 9.75 3.23
CA TRP A 141 -10.88 8.98 2.37
C TRP A 141 -11.15 7.47 2.44
N VAL A 142 -11.40 6.91 3.63
CA VAL A 142 -11.79 5.50 3.77
C VAL A 142 -13.05 5.18 2.96
N ARG A 143 -14.00 6.11 2.84
CA ARG A 143 -15.19 5.94 2.00
C ARG A 143 -14.91 5.90 0.50
N LYS A 144 -13.72 6.28 0.05
CA LYS A 144 -13.28 6.11 -1.36
C LYS A 144 -12.75 4.71 -1.64
N LEU A 145 -12.61 3.84 -0.63
CA LEU A 145 -12.24 2.44 -0.82
C LEU A 145 -13.49 1.64 -1.19
N ASP A 146 -13.51 1.15 -2.41
CA ASP A 146 -14.53 0.26 -2.96
C ASP A 146 -14.34 -1.18 -2.46
N GLY A 147 -13.10 -1.58 -2.20
CA GLY A 147 -12.73 -2.85 -1.57
C GLY A 147 -11.84 -2.63 -0.36
N LYS A 148 -12.11 -3.36 0.73
CA LYS A 148 -11.31 -3.30 1.97
C LYS A 148 -10.88 -4.71 2.36
N ILE A 149 -9.57 -4.94 2.36
CA ILE A 149 -8.95 -6.22 2.68
C ILE A 149 -8.20 -6.09 3.99
N ALA A 150 -8.41 -7.00 4.92
CA ALA A 150 -7.52 -7.21 6.05
C ALA A 150 -6.73 -8.51 5.83
N VAL A 151 -5.42 -8.51 6.11
CA VAL A 151 -4.60 -9.73 5.90
C VAL A 151 -4.82 -10.81 6.97
N SER A 152 -5.54 -10.49 8.03
CA SER A 152 -5.85 -11.40 9.13
C SER A 152 -6.98 -10.82 10.00
N GLU A 153 -7.55 -11.66 10.87
CA GLU A 153 -8.52 -11.23 11.87
C GLU A 153 -7.95 -10.15 12.83
N PRO A 154 -6.73 -10.28 13.39
CA PRO A 154 -6.12 -9.19 14.17
C PRO A 154 -5.96 -7.87 13.39
N ALA A 155 -5.63 -7.93 12.10
CA ALA A 155 -5.53 -6.71 11.27
C ALA A 155 -6.90 -6.07 11.06
N MET A 156 -7.93 -6.88 10.83
CA MET A 156 -9.32 -6.44 10.71
C MET A 156 -9.80 -5.77 12.00
N GLU A 157 -9.60 -6.42 13.15
CA GLU A 157 -9.98 -5.87 14.45
C GLU A 157 -9.25 -4.55 14.73
N TYR A 158 -7.95 -4.48 14.41
CA TYR A 158 -7.16 -3.28 14.63
C TYR A 158 -7.65 -2.09 13.81
N VAL A 159 -7.89 -2.26 12.51
CA VAL A 159 -8.40 -1.16 11.67
C VAL A 159 -9.84 -0.78 12.04
N SER A 160 -10.68 -1.76 12.39
CA SER A 160 -12.10 -1.55 12.74
C SER A 160 -12.28 -0.70 14.00
N LYS A 161 -11.31 -0.71 14.93
CA LYS A 161 -11.31 0.20 16.10
C LYS A 161 -11.32 1.68 15.70
N TYR A 162 -10.73 2.03 14.57
CA TYR A 162 -10.61 3.41 14.11
C TYR A 162 -11.57 3.74 12.97
N PHE A 163 -11.80 2.77 12.08
CA PHE A 163 -12.65 2.90 10.90
C PHE A 163 -13.54 1.65 10.79
N PRO A 164 -14.69 1.63 11.49
CA PRO A 164 -15.64 0.55 11.35
C PRO A 164 -16.13 0.41 9.90
N GLY A 165 -16.30 -0.83 9.44
CA GLY A 165 -16.84 -1.15 8.12
C GLY A 165 -16.65 -2.61 7.78
N ASP A 166 -17.09 -2.99 6.59
CA ASP A 166 -16.97 -4.37 6.12
C ASP A 166 -15.59 -4.59 5.50
N TYR A 167 -14.85 -5.53 6.08
CA TYR A 167 -13.52 -5.94 5.63
C TYR A 167 -13.57 -7.40 5.22
N THR A 168 -13.02 -7.72 4.05
CA THR A 168 -12.78 -9.10 3.64
C THR A 168 -11.43 -9.54 4.18
N ILE A 169 -11.38 -10.65 4.91
CA ILE A 169 -10.11 -11.24 5.34
C ILE A 169 -9.54 -12.04 4.17
N ILE A 170 -8.39 -11.62 3.65
CA ILE A 170 -7.63 -12.34 2.63
C ILE A 170 -6.19 -12.51 3.13
N PRO A 171 -5.81 -13.72 3.59
CA PRO A 171 -4.48 -13.97 4.15
C PRO A 171 -3.35 -13.75 3.15
N ASN A 172 -2.15 -13.54 3.68
CA ASN A 172 -0.93 -13.56 2.88
C ASN A 172 -0.69 -14.97 2.33
N GLY A 173 -0.33 -15.05 1.05
CA GLY A 173 0.15 -16.29 0.43
C GLY A 173 1.61 -16.57 0.77
N VAL A 174 2.02 -17.81 0.53
CA VAL A 174 3.41 -18.26 0.55
C VAL A 174 3.72 -18.96 -0.77
N ASP A 175 4.94 -18.78 -1.29
CA ASP A 175 5.38 -19.51 -2.47
C ASP A 175 5.73 -20.95 -2.06
N SER A 176 4.84 -21.89 -2.36
CA SER A 176 5.02 -23.31 -2.03
C SER A 176 6.07 -24.02 -2.89
N LYS A 177 6.53 -23.42 -4.00
CA LYS A 177 7.67 -23.94 -4.76
C LYS A 177 8.98 -23.56 -4.09
N HIS A 178 9.04 -22.36 -3.53
CA HIS A 178 10.21 -21.90 -2.79
C HIS A 178 10.27 -22.49 -1.37
N PHE A 179 9.15 -22.54 -0.66
CA PHE A 179 9.04 -23.13 0.68
C PHE A 179 8.27 -24.44 0.61
N SER A 180 9.00 -25.55 0.59
CA SER A 180 8.44 -26.90 0.64
C SER A 180 9.27 -27.81 1.54
N PRO A 181 8.72 -28.93 2.04
CA PRO A 181 9.49 -29.93 2.78
C PRO A 181 10.64 -30.56 1.96
N ASP A 182 10.59 -30.41 0.63
CA ASP A 182 11.50 -31.07 -0.31
C ASP A 182 12.69 -30.19 -0.73
N VAL A 183 12.81 -28.96 -0.20
CA VAL A 183 13.95 -28.07 -0.44
C VAL A 183 14.92 -28.05 0.75
N PRO A 184 16.24 -27.95 0.54
CA PRO A 184 17.22 -27.78 1.61
C PRO A 184 16.95 -26.49 2.43
N PRO A 185 17.29 -26.48 3.73
CA PRO A 185 17.15 -25.31 4.60
C PRO A 185 18.06 -24.15 4.19
#